data_AF-A0A843TJL7-F1
#
_entry.id   AF-A0A843TJL7-F1
#
_cell.length_a   1.000
_cell.length_b   1.000
_cell.length_c   1.000
_cell.angle_alpha   90.00
_cell.angle_beta   90.00
_cell.angle_gamma   90.00
#
_symmetry.space_group_name_H-M   'P 1'
#
loop_
_entity.id
_entity.type
_entity.pdbx_description
1 polymer ?
#
loop_
_entity_poly.entity_id
_entity_poly.type
_entity_poly.pdbx_seq_one_letter_code
_entity_poly.pdbx_strand_id
1 'polypeptide(L)'
;MNYAELDPYIEEFDSVILQRNPRLTDVQVEKEREKSFPTWLRSRVEQGLVTDSRVQEISYGPSKIVRVYPGYIVNGYRFHTRDYGWNKSVAT
;
A
#
# COMPACT_ATOMS: atom_id res chain seq x y z
N MET A 1 -3.66 -8.81 -8.02
CA MET A 1 -3.66 -7.36 -8.31
C MET A 1 -3.76 -7.20 -9.83
N ASN A 2 -4.54 -6.27 -10.37
CA ASN A 2 -4.65 -6.06 -11.83
C ASN A 2 -3.94 -4.75 -12.20
N TYR A 3 -2.60 -4.79 -12.24
CA TYR A 3 -1.78 -3.71 -12.77
C TYR A 3 -0.82 -4.34 -13.76
N ALA A 4 -1.21 -4.36 -15.05
CA ALA A 4 -0.40 -4.95 -16.12
C ALA A 4 1.03 -4.39 -16.19
N GLU A 5 1.22 -3.16 -15.69
CA GLU A 5 2.52 -2.48 -15.62
C GLU A 5 3.47 -3.11 -14.57
N LEU A 6 2.94 -3.88 -13.61
CA LEU A 6 3.73 -4.60 -12.61
C LEU A 6 4.16 -5.99 -13.05
N ASP A 7 3.50 -6.58 -14.06
CA ASP A 7 3.75 -7.94 -14.55
C ASP A 7 5.24 -8.24 -14.77
N PRO A 8 6.05 -7.39 -15.46
CA PRO A 8 7.48 -7.68 -15.64
C PRO A 8 8.26 -7.75 -14.32
N TYR A 9 7.87 -6.95 -13.32
CA TYR A 9 8.51 -6.96 -12.01
C TYR A 9 8.06 -8.14 -11.16
N ILE A 10 6.81 -8.57 -11.32
CA ILE A 10 6.25 -9.76 -10.68
C ILE A 10 6.97 -11.02 -11.20
N GLU A 11 7.20 -11.11 -12.51
CA GLU A 11 7.95 -12.21 -13.14
C GLU A 11 9.42 -12.23 -12.70
N GLU A 12 10.07 -11.06 -12.64
CA GLU A 12 11.44 -10.94 -12.13
C GLU A 12 11.53 -11.39 -10.67
N PHE A 13 10.59 -10.97 -9.83
CA PHE A 13 10.54 -11.33 -8.43
C PHE A 13 10.39 -12.85 -8.22
N ASP A 14 9.49 -13.48 -8.98
CA ASP A 14 9.34 -14.94 -8.97
C ASP A 14 10.63 -15.65 -9.35
N SER A 15 11.28 -15.16 -10.40
CA SER A 15 12.54 -15.73 -10.88
C SER A 15 13.60 -15.67 -9.77
N VAL A 16 13.70 -14.55 -9.05
CA VAL A 16 14.61 -14.38 -7.90
C VAL A 16 14.27 -15.35 -6.76
N ILE A 17 12.98 -15.53 -6.45
CA ILE A 17 12.52 -16.44 -5.39
C ILE A 17 12.80 -17.90 -5.76
N LEU A 18 12.45 -18.32 -6.96
CA LEU A 18 12.60 -19.69 -7.44
C LEU A 18 14.08 -20.04 -7.65
N GLN A 19 14.93 -19.08 -8.04
CA GLN A 19 16.37 -19.28 -8.06
C GLN A 19 16.93 -19.55 -6.66
N ARG A 20 16.41 -18.86 -5.64
CA ARG A 20 16.84 -19.03 -4.25
C ARG A 20 16.29 -20.31 -3.61
N ASN A 21 15.06 -20.68 -3.93
CA ASN A 21 14.42 -21.90 -3.45
C ASN A 21 13.56 -22.54 -4.54
N PRO A 22 14.14 -23.44 -5.36
CA PRO A 22 13.44 -24.05 -6.50
C PRO A 22 12.30 -25.00 -6.10
N ARG A 23 12.15 -25.33 -4.81
CA ARG A 23 11.15 -26.28 -4.32
C ARG A 23 9.86 -25.62 -3.85
N LEU A 24 9.76 -24.29 -3.96
CA LEU A 24 8.55 -23.57 -3.57
C LEU A 24 7.40 -23.98 -4.48
N THR A 25 6.25 -24.25 -3.87
CA THR A 25 5.00 -24.46 -4.60
C THR A 25 4.40 -23.13 -5.00
N ASP A 26 3.51 -23.12 -5.99
CA ASP A 26 2.82 -21.91 -6.44
C ASP A 26 2.13 -21.15 -5.30
N VAL A 27 1.52 -21.87 -4.36
CA VAL A 27 0.88 -21.28 -3.17
C VAL A 27 1.90 -20.59 -2.25
N GLN A 28 3.11 -21.14 -2.15
CA GLN A 28 4.19 -20.53 -1.36
C GLN A 28 4.79 -19.31 -2.07
N VAL A 29 4.92 -19.37 -3.39
CA VAL A 29 5.34 -18.21 -4.20
C VAL A 29 4.35 -17.07 -4.04
N GLU A 30 3.04 -17.35 -4.13
CA GLU A 30 2.01 -16.33 -3.93
C GLU A 30 2.07 -15.69 -2.55
N LYS A 31 2.25 -16.49 -1.49
CA LYS A 31 2.44 -15.96 -0.13
C LYS A 31 3.68 -15.09 -0.01
N GLU A 32 4.77 -15.44 -0.67
CA GLU A 32 5.98 -14.61 -0.68
C GLU A 32 5.79 -13.34 -1.52
N ARG A 33 5.00 -13.37 -2.61
CA ARG A 33 4.59 -12.14 -3.30
C ARG A 33 3.86 -11.20 -2.37
N GLU A 34 2.78 -11.64 -1.75
CA GLU A 34 1.96 -10.81 -0.86
C GLU A 34 2.80 -10.17 0.27
N LYS A 35 3.76 -10.93 0.79
CA LYS A 35 4.59 -10.51 1.92
C LYS A 35 5.75 -9.61 1.53
N SER A 36 6.46 -9.96 0.46
CA SER A 36 7.82 -9.48 0.22
C SER A 36 7.95 -8.66 -1.07
N PHE A 37 7.04 -8.84 -2.04
CA PHE A 37 7.07 -8.09 -3.31
C PHE A 37 7.01 -6.57 -3.14
N PRO A 38 6.13 -5.97 -2.31
CA PRO A 38 6.04 -4.51 -2.19
C PRO A 38 7.36 -3.87 -1.74
N THR A 39 8.01 -4.48 -0.74
CA THR A 39 9.30 -4.00 -0.23
C THR A 39 10.42 -4.20 -1.25
N TRP A 40 10.40 -5.32 -1.98
CA TRP A 40 11.37 -5.60 -3.03
C TRP A 40 11.25 -4.61 -4.20
N LEU A 41 10.04 -4.34 -4.67
CA LEU A 41 9.79 -3.40 -5.77
C LEU A 41 10.22 -1.99 -5.40
N ARG A 42 9.91 -1.56 -4.17
CA ARG A 42 10.35 -0.27 -3.64
C ARG A 42 11.88 -0.13 -3.63
N SER A 43 12.60 -1.18 -3.27
CA SER A 43 14.07 -1.18 -3.30
C SER A 43 14.62 -1.00 -4.72
N ARG A 44 13.97 -1.60 -5.74
CA ARG A 44 14.34 -1.39 -7.16
C ARG A 44 14.12 0.05 -7.61
N VAL A 45 13.00 0.66 -7.18
CA VAL A 45 12.71 2.08 -7.43
C VAL A 45 13.76 2.97 -6.78
N GLU A 46 14.12 2.73 -5.51
CA GLU A 46 15.13 3.49 -4.77
C GLU A 46 16.54 3.34 -5.37
N GLN A 47 16.83 2.22 -6.04
CA GLN A 47 18.08 1.98 -6.77
C GLN A 47 18.09 2.62 -8.18
N GLY A 48 16.99 3.23 -8.63
CA GLY A 48 16.87 3.81 -9.97
C GLY A 48 16.71 2.77 -11.08
N LEU A 49 16.33 1.54 -10.74
CA LEU A 49 16.15 0.43 -11.71
C LEU A 49 14.76 0.43 -12.36
N VAL A 50 13.87 1.30 -11.90
CA VAL A 50 12.50 1.48 -12.41
C VAL A 50 12.39 2.88 -12.97
N THR A 51 12.18 3.01 -14.27
CA THR A 51 12.02 4.31 -14.96
C THR A 51 10.56 4.71 -15.14
N ASP A 52 9.64 3.76 -15.05
CA ASP A 52 8.20 4.01 -15.19
C ASP A 52 7.65 4.75 -13.96
N SER A 53 7.16 5.98 -14.17
CA SER A 53 6.66 6.84 -13.10
C SER A 53 5.43 6.25 -12.39
N ARG A 54 4.60 5.48 -13.09
CA ARG A 54 3.39 4.89 -12.51
C ARG A 54 3.74 3.70 -11.62
N VAL A 55 4.72 2.90 -12.03
CA VAL A 55 5.29 1.84 -11.17
C VAL A 55 5.95 2.44 -9.92
N GLN A 56 6.67 3.55 -10.08
CA GLN A 56 7.26 4.28 -8.94
C GLN A 56 6.17 4.73 -7.96
N GLU A 57 5.11 5.41 -8.43
CA GLU A 57 3.98 5.84 -7.61
C GLU A 57 3.33 4.67 -6.85
N ILE A 58 3.08 3.54 -7.54
CA ILE A 58 2.50 2.35 -6.92
C ILE A 58 3.40 1.79 -5.83
N SER A 59 4.73 1.77 -6.04
CA SER A 59 5.71 1.23 -5.09
C SER A 59 5.73 1.98 -3.75
N TYR A 60 5.40 3.28 -3.74
CA TYR A 60 5.35 4.09 -2.53
C TYR A 60 4.10 3.82 -1.69
N GLY A 61 3.08 3.22 -2.30
CA GLY A 61 1.80 2.90 -1.68
C GLY A 61 0.91 4.13 -1.48
N PRO A 62 -0.26 3.95 -0.84
CA PRO A 62 -1.20 5.03 -0.61
C PRO A 62 -0.60 6.12 0.29
N SER A 63 -1.03 7.36 0.05
CA SER A 63 -0.63 8.50 0.89
C SER A 63 -0.94 8.21 2.36
N LYS A 64 0.09 8.36 3.20
CA LYS A 64 -0.05 8.30 4.67
C LYS A 64 -0.65 9.57 5.25
N ILE A 65 -0.80 10.62 4.44
CA ILE A 65 -1.39 11.89 4.85
C ILE A 65 -2.91 11.79 4.69
N VAL A 66 -3.61 11.80 5.83
CA VAL A 66 -5.07 11.85 5.86
C VAL A 66 -5.51 13.24 6.28
N ARG A 67 -6.45 13.81 5.52
CA ARG A 67 -7.13 15.04 5.93
C ARG A 67 -8.30 14.68 6.84
N VAL A 68 -8.25 15.10 8.10
CA VAL A 68 -9.34 14.90 9.06
C VAL A 68 -10.23 16.12 9.07
N TYR A 69 -11.54 15.93 8.87
CA TYR A 69 -12.54 16.98 8.99
C TYR A 69 -13.22 16.86 10.36
N PRO A 70 -13.15 17.88 11.23
CA PRO A 70 -13.65 17.80 12.61
C PRO A 70 -15.18 17.75 12.71
N GLY A 71 -15.90 18.05 11.63
CA GLY A 71 -17.33 17.86 11.55
C GLY A 71 -17.80 17.62 10.14
N TYR A 72 -18.84 16.81 10.00
CA TYR A 72 -19.41 16.41 8.72
C TYR A 72 -20.93 16.26 8.84
N ILE A 73 -21.64 16.54 7.75
CA ILE A 73 -23.10 16.43 7.68
C ILE A 73 -23.44 15.14 6.94
N VAL A 74 -24.15 14.24 7.62
CA VAL A 74 -24.68 13.00 7.03
C VAL A 74 -26.20 13.04 7.17
N ASN A 75 -26.92 12.99 6.05
CA ASN A 75 -28.39 12.98 6.02
C ASN A 75 -29.03 14.13 6.83
N GLY A 76 -28.43 15.33 6.79
CA GLY A 76 -28.93 16.51 7.50
C GLY A 76 -28.50 16.60 8.98
N TYR A 77 -27.86 15.58 9.53
CA TYR A 77 -27.33 15.59 10.90
C TYR A 77 -25.84 15.95 10.91
N ARG A 78 -25.46 16.85 11.83
CA ARG A 78 -24.07 17.26 12.03
C ARG A 78 -23.39 16.37 13.06
N PHE A 79 -22.36 15.67 12.63
CA PHE A 79 -21.48 14.88 13.48
C PHE A 79 -20.15 15.59 13.66
N HIS A 80 -19.53 15.39 14.81
CA HIS A 80 -18.18 15.87 15.09
C HIS A 80 -17.27 14.69 15.38
N THR A 81 -15.97 14.84 15.10
CA THR A 81 -14.97 13.86 15.53
C THR A 81 -14.93 13.83 17.06
N ARG A 82 -14.64 12.65 17.63
CA ARG A 82 -14.58 12.46 19.09
C ARG A 82 -13.62 13.45 19.76
N ASP A 83 -12.45 13.67 19.17
CA ASP A 83 -11.45 14.61 19.67
C ASP A 83 -11.97 16.06 19.68
N TYR A 84 -12.76 16.44 18.68
CA TYR A 84 -13.37 17.77 18.62
C TYR A 84 -14.49 17.94 19.65
N GLY A 85 -15.27 16.89 19.91
CA GLY A 85 -16.35 16.89 20.90
C GLY A 85 -15.86 16.90 22.36
N TRP A 86 -14.73 16.24 22.64
CA TRP A 86 -14.18 16.12 24.00
C TRP A 86 -13.82 17.48 24.64
N ASN A 87 -13.29 18.41 23.84
CA ASN A 87 -12.98 19.78 24.30
C ASN A 87 -14.24 20.65 24.47
N LYS A 88 -15.44 20.10 24.26
CA LYS A 88 -16.72 20.83 24.36
C LYS A 88 -17.72 20.16 25.30
N SER A 89 -17.33 19.12 26.03
CA SER A 89 -18.09 18.61 27.17
C SER A 89 -18.06 19.67 28.27
N VAL A 90 -19.05 20.54 28.25
CA VAL A 90 -19.37 21.45 29.36
C VAL A 90 -19.55 20.62 30.63
N ALA A 91 -18.75 20.93 31.65
CA ALA A 91 -19.02 20.49 33.02
C ALA A 91 -20.44 20.94 33.39
N THR A 92 -21.30 19.97 33.66
CA THR A 92 -22.64 20.15 34.26
C THR A 92 -22.56 19.70 35.70
#